data_AF-A0A1W5D258-F1
#
_entry.id   AF-A0A1W5D258-F1
#
_cell.length_a   1.000
_cell.length_b   1.000
_cell.length_c   1.000
_cell.angle_alpha   90.00
_cell.angle_beta   90.00
_cell.angle_gamma   90.00
#
_symmetry.space_group_name_H-M   'P 1'
#
loop_
_entity.id
_entity.type
_entity.pdbx_description
1 polymer ?
#
loop_
_entity_poly.entity_id
_entity_poly.type
_entity_poly.pdbx_seq_one_letter_code
_entity_poly.pdbx_strand_id
1 'polypeptide(L)'
;MHPFSVLTLGIFIAGYITARWDLVTRLYELAIFAWDHSVVSRAAKGFAILSVFFFLFIVPVERVAAREASLVIMFNRPSPWRMQYMSLEPISLILVDQPPSSGRLPQDSDAEDTNEGDATSKKSSLIEKLRLHTVLTHSPSPKELSLPLILNQINCSSEIAQLLYKNIHLIGVRQKRSLSVSEMVVESASTVWDYFVMALRHLVTVWVYPIITRIFVVGLICHRVVAEVVLQILEWRPHPGSAALKDVSATAQQVDIRLQQFCYWPIQYLTLRKRKDDWDSVTDSHPDYIRFYNSLWLVANDVIIGIALGSYIIDNASWVALQINRALSGWTVEGLQSMILWLMDWPAGLKLNNELAAFLGDLFLWVIDYWAGL
;
A
#
# COMPACT_ATOMS: atom_id res chain seq x y z
N MET A 1 1.19 -45.03 -7.48
CA MET A 1 1.41 -43.57 -7.33
C MET A 1 1.10 -43.20 -5.89
N HIS A 2 2.11 -42.83 -5.11
CA HIS A 2 1.88 -42.36 -3.74
C HIS A 2 1.02 -41.07 -3.83
N PRO A 3 -0.02 -40.91 -3.01
CA PRO A 3 -0.90 -39.75 -3.08
C PRO A 3 -0.12 -38.44 -2.96
N PHE A 4 1.04 -38.45 -2.29
CA PHE A 4 1.84 -37.26 -2.00
C PHE A 4 2.39 -36.52 -3.24
N SER A 5 2.90 -37.22 -4.27
CA SER A 5 3.45 -36.58 -5.48
C SER A 5 2.36 -36.05 -6.42
N VAL A 6 1.27 -36.80 -6.59
CA VAL A 6 0.08 -36.35 -7.34
C VAL A 6 -0.62 -35.21 -6.61
N LEU A 7 -0.62 -35.25 -5.27
CA LEU A 7 -1.17 -34.19 -4.43
C LEU A 7 -0.29 -32.93 -4.48
N THR A 8 1.05 -33.01 -4.48
CA THR A 8 1.90 -31.80 -4.57
C THR A 8 1.82 -31.15 -5.94
N LEU A 9 1.87 -31.94 -7.03
CA LEU A 9 1.66 -31.42 -8.39
C LEU A 9 0.23 -30.90 -8.57
N GLY A 10 -0.75 -31.61 -8.03
CA GLY A 10 -2.16 -31.23 -8.03
C GLY A 10 -2.41 -29.94 -7.23
N ILE A 11 -1.83 -29.78 -6.04
CA ILE A 11 -1.90 -28.56 -5.23
C ILE A 11 -1.16 -27.40 -5.91
N PHE A 12 -0.06 -27.66 -6.61
CA PHE A 12 0.67 -26.63 -7.33
C PHE A 12 -0.10 -26.13 -8.56
N ILE A 13 -0.58 -27.05 -9.41
CA ILE A 13 -1.40 -26.70 -10.58
C ILE A 13 -2.73 -26.10 -10.13
N ALA A 14 -3.38 -26.70 -9.13
CA ALA A 14 -4.60 -26.14 -8.55
C ALA A 14 -4.33 -24.80 -7.88
N GLY A 15 -3.20 -24.58 -7.22
CA GLY A 15 -2.82 -23.30 -6.60
C GLY A 15 -2.50 -22.22 -7.64
N TYR A 16 -1.81 -22.57 -8.72
CA TYR A 16 -1.50 -21.68 -9.84
C TYR A 16 -2.76 -21.32 -10.64
N ILE A 17 -3.62 -22.32 -10.89
CA ILE A 17 -4.91 -22.12 -11.53
C ILE A 17 -5.84 -21.36 -10.59
N THR A 18 -6.06 -21.75 -9.33
CA THR A 18 -6.92 -21.02 -8.39
C THR A 18 -6.46 -19.59 -8.13
N ALA A 19 -5.16 -19.32 -8.00
CA ALA A 19 -4.68 -17.94 -7.81
C ALA A 19 -4.98 -17.02 -9.01
N ARG A 20 -5.05 -17.56 -10.23
CA ARG A 20 -5.44 -16.79 -11.43
C ARG A 20 -6.92 -16.92 -11.82
N TRP A 21 -7.53 -18.06 -11.52
CA TRP A 21 -8.91 -18.40 -11.81
C TRP A 21 -9.84 -17.70 -10.83
N ASP A 22 -9.47 -17.56 -9.55
CA ASP A 22 -10.23 -16.81 -8.54
C ASP A 22 -10.44 -15.35 -8.96
N LEU A 23 -9.45 -14.72 -9.61
CA LEU A 23 -9.61 -13.37 -10.14
C LEU A 23 -10.66 -13.33 -11.27
N VAL A 24 -10.60 -14.31 -12.19
CA VAL A 24 -11.49 -14.37 -13.37
C VAL A 24 -12.90 -14.79 -12.98
N THR A 25 -13.06 -15.78 -12.11
CA THR A 25 -14.36 -16.22 -11.60
C THR A 25 -14.97 -15.20 -10.68
N ARG A 26 -14.21 -14.54 -9.79
CA ARG A 26 -14.78 -13.43 -8.99
C ARG A 26 -15.20 -12.26 -9.86
N LEU A 27 -14.47 -11.94 -10.91
CA LEU A 27 -14.88 -10.87 -11.83
C LEU A 27 -16.17 -11.24 -12.57
N TYR A 28 -16.28 -12.49 -13.02
CA TYR A 28 -17.43 -13.01 -13.75
C TYR A 28 -18.67 -13.17 -12.84
N GLU A 29 -18.52 -13.76 -11.66
CA GLU A 29 -19.58 -13.89 -10.66
C GLU A 29 -20.02 -12.53 -10.13
N LEU A 30 -19.10 -11.59 -9.90
CA LEU A 30 -19.45 -10.23 -9.50
C LEU A 30 -20.26 -9.53 -10.59
N ALA A 31 -19.89 -9.72 -11.86
CA ALA A 31 -20.61 -9.14 -12.99
C ALA A 31 -22.03 -9.72 -13.13
N ILE A 32 -22.17 -11.05 -13.03
CA ILE A 32 -23.48 -11.73 -13.09
C ILE A 32 -24.32 -11.40 -11.86
N PHE A 33 -23.73 -11.45 -10.66
CA PHE A 33 -24.42 -11.09 -9.43
C PHE A 33 -24.91 -9.64 -9.47
N ALA A 34 -24.07 -8.71 -9.94
CA ALA A 34 -24.44 -7.30 -10.07
C ALA A 34 -25.56 -7.10 -11.09
N TRP A 35 -25.64 -7.95 -12.12
CA TRP A 35 -26.69 -7.93 -13.13
C TRP A 35 -28.00 -8.55 -12.62
N ASP A 36 -27.96 -9.79 -12.14
CA ASP A 36 -29.14 -10.55 -11.70
C ASP A 36 -29.80 -9.93 -10.47
N HIS A 37 -29.00 -9.46 -9.52
CA HIS A 37 -29.53 -8.75 -8.36
C HIS A 37 -29.85 -7.29 -8.69
N SER A 38 -29.87 -6.90 -9.96
CA SER A 38 -30.24 -5.54 -10.39
C SER A 38 -29.40 -4.48 -9.67
N VAL A 39 -28.19 -4.80 -9.22
CA VAL A 39 -27.34 -3.89 -8.44
C VAL A 39 -26.93 -2.74 -9.33
N VAL A 40 -26.62 -3.00 -10.59
CA VAL A 40 -26.29 -1.96 -11.58
C VAL A 40 -27.50 -1.02 -11.79
N SER A 41 -28.71 -1.56 -11.94
CA SER A 41 -29.90 -0.73 -12.16
C SER A 41 -30.34 0.01 -10.89
N ARG A 42 -30.18 -0.59 -9.71
CA ARG A 42 -30.43 0.05 -8.40
C ARG A 42 -29.38 1.10 -8.09
N ALA A 43 -28.11 0.87 -8.42
CA ALA A 43 -27.04 1.86 -8.30
C ALA A 43 -27.25 3.01 -9.28
N ALA A 44 -27.67 2.75 -10.52
CA ALA A 44 -28.02 3.79 -11.49
C ALA A 44 -29.23 4.61 -11.03
N LYS A 45 -30.29 3.96 -10.53
CA LYS A 45 -31.45 4.66 -9.94
C LYS A 45 -31.06 5.44 -8.68
N GLY A 46 -30.24 4.86 -7.81
CA GLY A 46 -29.72 5.51 -6.61
C GLY A 46 -28.86 6.72 -6.97
N PHE A 47 -27.99 6.60 -7.97
CA PHE A 47 -27.20 7.71 -8.49
C PHE A 47 -28.07 8.81 -9.10
N ALA A 48 -29.12 8.45 -9.84
CA ALA A 48 -30.08 9.41 -10.38
C ALA A 48 -30.86 10.12 -9.27
N ILE A 49 -31.39 9.39 -8.29
CA ILE A 49 -32.10 9.95 -7.13
C ILE A 49 -31.16 10.82 -6.30
N LEU A 50 -29.94 10.38 -6.05
CA LEU A 50 -28.95 11.12 -5.28
C LEU A 50 -28.52 12.38 -6.03
N SER A 51 -28.39 12.31 -7.35
CA SER A 51 -28.11 13.47 -8.20
C SER A 51 -29.26 14.47 -8.15
N VAL A 52 -30.51 14.00 -8.29
CA VAL A 52 -31.69 14.85 -8.15
C VAL A 52 -31.78 15.47 -6.75
N PHE A 53 -31.55 14.69 -5.69
CA PHE A 53 -31.50 15.18 -4.31
C PHE A 53 -30.37 16.19 -4.10
N PHE A 54 -29.20 15.94 -4.68
CA PHE A 54 -28.06 16.83 -4.62
C PHE A 54 -28.40 18.18 -5.26
N PHE A 55 -28.99 18.18 -6.47
CA PHE A 55 -29.34 19.41 -7.16
C PHE A 55 -30.56 20.14 -6.56
N LEU A 56 -31.54 19.43 -6.01
CA LEU A 56 -32.74 20.04 -5.41
C LEU A 56 -32.57 20.46 -3.95
N PHE A 57 -31.71 19.79 -3.19
CA PHE A 57 -31.57 20.03 -1.76
C PHE A 57 -30.15 20.47 -1.40
N ILE A 58 -29.12 19.72 -1.78
CA ILE A 58 -27.75 20.05 -1.37
C ILE A 58 -27.27 21.35 -1.99
N VAL A 59 -27.47 21.58 -3.28
CA VAL A 59 -27.06 22.83 -3.95
C VAL A 59 -27.82 24.04 -3.39
N PRO A 60 -29.16 23.99 -3.18
CA PRO A 60 -29.87 25.09 -2.52
C PRO A 60 -29.47 25.27 -1.05
N VAL A 61 -29.25 24.19 -0.30
CA VAL A 61 -28.76 24.26 1.08
C VAL A 61 -27.35 24.82 1.14
N GLU A 62 -26.46 24.47 0.23
CA GLU A 62 -25.12 25.06 0.11
C GLU A 62 -25.24 26.55 -0.23
N ARG A 63 -26.15 26.93 -1.13
CA ARG A 63 -26.43 28.35 -1.45
C ARG A 63 -27.00 29.11 -0.25
N VAL A 64 -27.88 28.49 0.54
CA VAL A 64 -28.42 29.06 1.77
C VAL A 64 -27.36 29.10 2.86
N ALA A 65 -26.58 28.05 3.03
CA ALA A 65 -25.48 27.97 4.00
C ALA A 65 -24.34 28.92 3.62
N ALA A 66 -24.08 29.18 2.34
CA ALA A 66 -23.15 30.20 1.88
C ALA A 66 -23.71 31.61 2.16
N ARG A 67 -25.02 31.80 2.04
CA ARG A 67 -25.68 33.03 2.52
C ARG A 67 -25.62 33.17 4.05
N GLU A 68 -25.80 32.09 4.80
CA GLU A 68 -25.73 32.09 6.28
C GLU A 68 -24.29 32.10 6.81
N ALA A 69 -23.31 31.60 6.07
CA ALA A 69 -21.89 31.72 6.40
C ALA A 69 -21.44 33.18 6.33
N SER A 70 -22.10 34.01 5.49
CA SER A 70 -21.95 35.46 5.53
C SER A 70 -22.51 36.10 6.82
N LEU A 71 -23.29 35.36 7.61
CA LEU A 71 -23.81 35.77 8.93
C LEU A 71 -22.95 35.28 10.11
N VAL A 72 -21.88 34.51 9.88
CA VAL A 72 -20.90 34.20 10.94
C VAL A 72 -20.03 35.44 11.15
N ILE A 73 -20.42 36.26 12.13
CA ILE A 73 -19.63 37.41 12.56
C ILE A 73 -18.40 36.89 13.31
N MET A 74 -17.31 36.67 12.57
CA MET A 74 -15.98 36.51 13.17
C MET A 74 -15.60 37.85 13.79
N PHE A 75 -15.60 37.92 15.12
CA PHE A 75 -15.20 39.12 15.85
C PHE A 75 -13.80 38.93 16.44
N ASN A 76 -12.99 39.99 16.39
CA ASN A 76 -11.76 40.04 17.15
C ASN A 76 -12.10 40.28 18.62
N ARG A 77 -11.62 39.42 19.51
CA ARG A 77 -11.87 39.53 20.95
C ARG A 77 -11.43 40.93 21.46
N PRO A 78 -12.32 41.70 22.12
CA PRO A 78 -11.96 43.00 22.66
C PRO A 78 -10.85 42.85 23.70
N SER A 79 -9.85 43.73 23.63
CA SER A 79 -8.74 43.73 24.58
C SER A 79 -8.99 44.74 25.72
N PRO A 80 -9.07 44.30 26.98
CA PRO A 80 -9.29 45.18 28.13
C PRO A 80 -8.19 46.24 28.27
N TRP A 81 -6.94 45.87 27.96
CA TRP A 81 -5.76 46.73 28.04
C TRP A 81 -5.80 47.93 27.09
N ARG A 82 -6.54 47.82 25.98
CA ARG A 82 -6.74 48.91 25.01
C ARG A 82 -8.08 49.61 25.21
N MET A 83 -8.77 49.33 26.33
CA MET A 83 -10.12 49.83 26.62
C MET A 83 -11.13 49.56 25.48
N GLN A 84 -10.94 48.44 24.77
CA GLN A 84 -11.86 48.05 23.71
C GLN A 84 -13.07 47.35 24.32
N TYR A 85 -14.26 47.79 23.95
CA TYR A 85 -15.52 47.12 24.29
C TYR A 85 -16.51 47.27 23.14
N MET A 86 -17.42 46.32 23.00
CA MET A 86 -18.52 46.39 22.04
C MET A 86 -19.79 46.85 22.76
N SER A 87 -20.52 47.78 22.15
CA SER A 87 -21.78 48.34 22.68
C SER A 87 -22.84 48.41 21.58
N LEU A 88 -24.11 48.33 21.98
CA LEU A 88 -25.26 48.60 21.10
C LEU A 88 -25.52 50.09 20.94
N GLU A 89 -25.16 50.87 21.94
CA GLU A 89 -25.36 52.30 21.93
C GLU A 89 -24.26 52.95 21.08
N PRO A 90 -24.63 53.85 20.15
CA PRO A 90 -23.65 54.55 19.34
C PRO A 90 -22.73 55.35 20.25
N ILE A 91 -21.43 55.35 19.94
CA ILE A 91 -20.50 56.22 20.65
C ILE A 91 -20.96 57.67 20.43
N SER A 92 -21.16 58.42 21.51
CA SER A 92 -21.47 59.85 21.39
C SER A 92 -20.23 60.55 20.85
N LEU A 93 -20.17 60.73 19.53
CA LEU A 93 -19.22 61.63 18.90
C LEU A 93 -19.57 63.04 19.35
N ILE A 94 -18.86 63.51 20.37
CA ILE A 94 -18.75 64.95 20.61
C ILE A 94 -17.94 65.45 19.41
N LEU A 95 -18.64 65.85 18.35
CA LEU A 95 -18.08 66.73 17.34
C LEU A 95 -17.75 68.01 18.10
N VAL A 96 -16.50 68.13 18.53
CA VAL A 96 -15.95 69.41 18.91
C VAL A 96 -16.00 70.21 17.60
N ASP A 97 -16.99 71.08 17.48
CA ASP A 97 -17.03 72.07 16.41
C ASP A 97 -15.64 72.71 16.37
N GLN A 98 -15.00 72.65 15.20
CA GLN A 98 -13.72 73.31 15.02
C GLN A 98 -13.88 74.75 15.52
N PRO A 99 -13.05 75.23 16.46
CA PRO A 99 -13.07 76.65 16.79
C PRO A 99 -12.80 77.42 15.50
N PRO A 100 -13.50 78.54 15.25
CA PRO A 100 -13.37 79.28 14.00
C PRO A 100 -11.89 79.57 13.80
N SER A 101 -11.36 79.12 12.66
CA SER A 101 -9.98 79.38 12.27
C SER A 101 -9.73 80.88 12.35
N SER A 102 -8.98 81.27 13.36
CA SER A 102 -8.52 82.63 13.57
C SER A 102 -7.75 83.10 12.33
N GLY A 103 -8.29 84.11 11.65
CA GLY A 103 -7.52 84.95 10.75
C GLY A 103 -7.89 84.88 9.27
N ARG A 104 -9.04 85.47 8.90
CA ARG A 104 -9.16 86.36 7.73
C ARG A 104 -10.51 87.09 7.75
N LEU A 105 -10.47 88.41 7.96
CA LEU A 105 -11.53 89.31 7.51
C LEU A 105 -11.60 89.26 5.98
N PRO A 106 -12.81 89.19 5.40
CA PRO A 106 -13.42 90.37 4.77
C PRO A 106 -14.87 90.53 5.27
N GLN A 107 -15.29 91.67 5.81
CA GLN A 107 -15.84 92.80 5.03
C GLN A 107 -16.76 92.31 3.90
N ASP A 108 -18.00 91.96 4.26
CA ASP A 108 -19.23 92.31 3.55
C ASP A 108 -20.44 91.94 4.42
N SER A 109 -21.25 92.93 4.74
CA SER A 109 -22.39 92.91 5.65
C SER A 109 -23.67 92.33 5.05
N ASP A 110 -23.56 91.47 4.02
CA ASP A 110 -24.71 90.96 3.28
C ASP A 110 -24.76 89.41 3.22
N ALA A 111 -23.90 88.71 3.98
CA ALA A 111 -23.75 87.24 3.93
C ALA A 111 -24.11 86.49 5.23
N GLU A 112 -24.50 87.18 6.31
CA GLU A 112 -24.91 86.51 7.56
C GLU A 112 -26.35 85.99 7.50
N ASP A 113 -27.27 86.70 6.83
CA ASP A 113 -28.65 86.24 6.60
C ASP A 113 -28.73 85.03 5.66
N THR A 114 -27.74 84.83 4.78
CA THR A 114 -27.71 83.68 3.86
C THR A 114 -27.23 82.39 4.53
N ASN A 115 -26.35 82.46 5.54
CA ASN A 115 -25.86 81.28 6.25
C ASN A 115 -26.83 80.78 7.34
N GLU A 116 -27.55 81.67 8.03
CA GLU A 116 -28.63 81.25 8.94
C GLU A 116 -29.79 80.61 8.18
N GLY A 117 -30.15 81.17 7.02
CA GLY A 117 -31.12 80.61 6.08
C GLY A 117 -30.70 79.23 5.56
N ASP A 118 -29.43 79.06 5.20
CA ASP A 118 -28.90 77.77 4.76
C ASP A 118 -28.82 76.73 5.88
N ALA A 119 -28.50 77.14 7.11
CA ALA A 119 -28.49 76.23 8.27
C ALA A 119 -29.92 75.81 8.65
N THR A 120 -30.89 76.73 8.61
CA THR A 120 -32.31 76.41 8.83
C THR A 120 -32.89 75.58 7.70
N SER A 121 -32.48 75.82 6.44
CA SER A 121 -32.87 75.02 5.26
C SER A 121 -32.26 73.61 5.27
N LYS A 122 -30.99 73.48 5.69
CA LYS A 122 -30.35 72.18 5.91
C LYS A 122 -30.99 71.44 7.07
N LYS A 123 -31.34 72.13 8.15
CA LYS A 123 -32.05 71.54 9.30
C LYS A 123 -33.47 71.11 8.92
N SER A 124 -34.20 71.92 8.16
CA SER A 124 -35.55 71.59 7.70
C SER A 124 -35.53 70.41 6.74
N SER A 125 -34.57 70.35 5.81
CA SER A 125 -34.38 69.18 4.93
C SER A 125 -33.91 67.94 5.69
N LEU A 126 -33.16 68.08 6.79
CA LEU A 126 -32.81 66.97 7.68
C LEU A 126 -34.04 66.48 8.45
N ILE A 127 -34.89 67.39 8.93
CA ILE A 127 -36.16 67.06 9.58
C ILE A 127 -37.11 66.39 8.59
N GLU A 128 -37.15 66.85 7.34
CA GLU A 128 -37.92 66.23 6.27
C GLU A 128 -37.40 64.82 5.95
N LYS A 129 -36.08 64.64 5.84
CA LYS A 129 -35.45 63.33 5.72
C LYS A 129 -35.73 62.41 6.92
N LEU A 130 -35.73 62.95 8.14
CA LEU A 130 -36.10 62.19 9.35
C LEU A 130 -37.57 61.80 9.35
N ARG A 131 -38.48 62.66 8.87
CA ARG A 131 -39.90 62.33 8.68
C ARG A 131 -40.11 61.21 7.65
N LEU A 132 -39.27 61.15 6.61
CA LEU A 132 -39.26 60.07 5.63
C LEU A 132 -38.78 58.73 6.23
N HIS A 133 -38.02 58.76 7.33
CA HIS A 133 -37.64 57.57 8.07
C HIS A 133 -38.74 57.24 9.08
N THR A 134 -39.67 56.37 8.69
CA THR A 134 -40.61 55.80 9.66
C THR A 134 -39.82 54.93 10.63
N VAL A 135 -39.63 55.41 11.86
CA VAL A 135 -39.09 54.59 12.95
C VAL A 135 -40.19 53.61 13.34
N LEU A 136 -40.29 52.52 12.58
CA LEU A 136 -41.10 51.37 12.97
C LEU A 136 -40.40 50.74 14.16
N THR A 137 -40.81 51.13 15.38
CA THR A 137 -40.43 50.41 16.58
C THR A 137 -41.08 49.03 16.50
N HIS A 138 -40.33 48.04 16.04
CA HIS A 138 -40.77 46.66 16.11
C HIS A 138 -40.70 46.20 17.57
N SER A 139 -41.55 45.25 17.94
CA SER A 139 -41.36 44.54 19.21
C SER A 139 -40.02 43.79 19.12
N PRO A 140 -39.11 43.96 20.10
CA PRO A 140 -37.80 43.36 20.01
C PRO A 140 -37.91 41.84 19.89
N SER A 141 -37.19 41.29 18.92
CA SER A 141 -37.18 39.83 18.70
C SER A 141 -36.48 39.13 19.88
N PRO A 142 -36.76 37.84 20.14
CA PRO A 142 -36.04 37.08 21.17
C PRO A 142 -34.51 37.08 20.96
N LYS A 143 -34.05 37.22 19.71
CA LYS A 143 -32.63 37.36 19.38
C LYS A 143 -32.06 38.71 19.83
N GLU A 144 -32.79 39.80 19.59
CA GLU A 144 -32.39 41.16 20.03
C GLU A 144 -32.37 41.27 21.55
N LEU A 145 -33.32 40.64 22.24
CA LEU A 145 -33.32 40.58 23.71
C LEU A 145 -32.11 39.83 24.28
N SER A 146 -31.56 38.85 23.56
CA SER A 146 -30.36 38.11 23.97
C SER A 146 -29.05 38.85 23.69
N LEU A 147 -29.09 39.87 22.85
CA LEU A 147 -27.90 40.53 22.32
C LEU A 147 -27.06 41.29 23.38
N PRO A 148 -27.66 41.95 24.40
CA PRO A 148 -26.92 42.50 25.52
C PRO A 148 -26.15 41.43 26.32
N LEU A 149 -26.74 40.25 26.53
CA LEU A 149 -26.09 39.14 27.23
C LEU A 149 -24.88 38.65 26.43
N ILE A 150 -25.04 38.47 25.12
CA ILE A 150 -23.98 38.03 24.21
C ILE A 150 -22.84 39.06 24.19
N LEU A 151 -23.15 40.35 24.10
CA LEU A 151 -22.15 41.41 24.15
C LEU A 151 -21.37 41.43 25.46
N ASN A 152 -22.04 41.22 26.60
CA ASN A 152 -21.36 41.08 27.89
C ASN A 152 -20.44 39.86 27.93
N GLN A 153 -20.86 38.72 27.39
CA GLN A 153 -20.00 37.54 27.28
C GLN A 153 -18.78 37.81 26.39
N ILE A 154 -18.97 38.50 25.26
CA ILE A 154 -17.89 38.91 24.34
C ILE A 154 -16.90 39.84 25.06
N ASN A 155 -17.40 40.88 25.72
CA ASN A 155 -16.60 41.87 26.44
C ASN A 155 -15.82 41.22 27.61
N CYS A 156 -16.43 40.28 28.33
CA CYS A 156 -15.80 39.58 29.47
C CYS A 156 -14.95 38.37 29.08
N SER A 157 -14.97 37.93 27.82
CA SER A 157 -14.33 36.68 27.38
C SER A 157 -12.82 36.63 27.65
N SER A 158 -12.12 37.77 27.57
CA SER A 158 -10.69 37.86 27.89
C SER A 158 -10.41 37.64 29.37
N GLU A 159 -11.20 38.26 30.23
CA GLU A 159 -11.06 38.15 31.69
C GLU A 159 -11.45 36.75 32.17
N ILE A 160 -12.54 36.19 31.66
CA ILE A 160 -12.98 34.82 31.96
C ILE A 160 -11.87 33.82 31.60
N ALA A 161 -11.26 33.96 30.42
CA ALA A 161 -10.17 33.09 30.01
C ALA A 161 -8.97 33.20 30.96
N GLN A 162 -8.57 34.42 31.35
CA GLN A 162 -7.47 34.63 32.30
C GLN A 162 -7.78 34.03 33.67
N LEU A 163 -9.00 34.21 34.18
CA LEU A 163 -9.45 33.62 35.43
C LEU A 163 -9.44 32.09 35.36
N LEU A 164 -9.89 31.52 34.24
CA LEU A 164 -9.89 30.07 34.05
C LEU A 164 -8.46 29.53 34.03
N TYR A 165 -7.55 30.16 33.29
CA TYR A 165 -6.13 29.75 33.27
C TYR A 165 -5.48 29.84 34.64
N LYS A 166 -5.77 30.90 35.41
CA LYS A 166 -5.25 31.04 36.78
C LYS A 166 -5.78 29.96 37.70
N ASN A 167 -7.06 29.59 37.57
CA ASN A 167 -7.74 28.67 38.49
C ASN A 167 -7.84 27.22 37.99
N ILE A 168 -7.23 26.90 36.84
CA ILE A 168 -7.34 25.55 36.24
C ILE A 168 -6.79 24.46 37.16
N HIS A 169 -5.82 24.81 38.00
CA HIS A 169 -5.24 23.90 38.99
C HIS A 169 -6.16 23.62 40.19
N LEU A 170 -7.16 24.48 40.45
CA LEU A 170 -8.19 24.29 41.48
C LEU A 170 -9.36 23.43 40.98
N ILE A 171 -9.48 23.26 39.67
CA ILE A 171 -10.47 22.38 39.06
C ILE A 171 -9.96 20.94 39.21
N GLY A 172 -10.41 20.26 40.27
CA GLY A 172 -10.12 18.85 40.48
C GLY A 172 -10.59 17.98 39.30
N VAL A 173 -9.89 16.88 39.06
CA VAL A 173 -10.35 15.87 38.09
C VAL A 173 -11.72 15.38 38.53
N ARG A 174 -12.72 15.55 37.66
CA ARG A 174 -14.08 15.05 37.88
C ARG A 174 -14.00 13.59 38.32
N GLN A 175 -14.45 13.29 39.54
CA GLN A 175 -14.49 11.90 40.02
C GLN A 175 -15.32 11.07 39.05
N LYS A 176 -14.69 10.03 38.47
CA LYS A 176 -15.40 9.07 37.62
C LYS A 176 -16.46 8.37 38.47
N ARG A 177 -17.64 8.18 37.88
CA ARG A 177 -18.75 7.42 38.44
C ARG A 177 -18.26 6.05 38.93
N SER A 178 -18.72 5.60 40.09
CA SER A 178 -18.45 4.24 40.59
C SER A 178 -18.99 3.21 39.59
N LEU A 179 -18.11 2.37 39.06
CA LEU A 179 -18.43 1.30 38.10
C LEU A 179 -19.22 0.18 38.79
N SER A 180 -20.07 -0.52 38.03
CA SER A 180 -20.78 -1.69 38.55
C SER A 180 -19.83 -2.90 38.69
N VAL A 181 -20.16 -3.84 39.57
CA VAL A 181 -19.30 -5.01 39.85
C VAL A 181 -19.01 -5.83 38.59
N SER A 182 -19.96 -5.95 37.66
CA SER A 182 -19.75 -6.64 36.39
C SER A 182 -18.81 -5.88 35.45
N GLU A 183 -18.89 -4.55 35.42
CA GLU A 183 -17.97 -3.72 34.64
C GLU A 183 -16.55 -3.80 35.19
N MET A 184 -16.41 -3.81 36.53
CA MET A 184 -15.11 -3.95 37.19
C MET A 184 -14.45 -5.30 36.90
N VAL A 185 -15.23 -6.39 36.87
CA VAL A 185 -14.71 -7.72 36.54
C VAL A 185 -14.30 -7.81 35.07
N VAL A 186 -15.10 -7.25 34.16
CA VAL A 186 -14.77 -7.23 32.72
C VAL A 186 -13.53 -6.40 32.45
N GLU A 187 -13.42 -5.21 33.04
CA GLU A 187 -12.26 -4.33 32.89
C GLU A 187 -10.99 -4.94 33.52
N SER A 188 -11.13 -5.65 34.65
CA SER A 188 -10.03 -6.40 35.25
C SER A 188 -9.60 -7.60 34.39
N ALA A 189 -10.53 -8.30 33.76
CA ALA A 189 -10.21 -9.43 32.89
C ALA A 189 -9.55 -8.98 31.59
N SER A 190 -10.04 -7.90 30.98
CA SER A 190 -9.45 -7.34 29.75
C SER A 190 -8.04 -6.80 30.00
N THR A 191 -7.83 -6.10 31.12
CA THR A 191 -6.49 -5.59 31.47
C THR A 191 -5.49 -6.73 31.72
N VAL A 192 -5.88 -7.79 32.45
CA VAL A 192 -5.02 -8.97 32.65
C VAL A 192 -4.70 -9.66 31.32
N TRP A 193 -5.68 -9.77 30.43
CA TRP A 193 -5.47 -10.34 29.10
C TRP A 193 -4.49 -9.50 28.27
N ASP A 194 -4.64 -8.18 28.28
CA ASP A 194 -3.74 -7.27 27.56
C ASP A 194 -2.30 -7.37 28.09
N TYR A 195 -2.13 -7.45 29.42
CA TYR A 195 -0.81 -7.69 30.02
C TYR A 195 -0.22 -9.04 29.64
N PHE A 196 -1.04 -10.10 29.60
CA PHE A 196 -0.61 -11.42 29.20
C PHE A 196 -0.16 -11.46 27.73
N VAL A 197 -0.96 -10.89 26.82
CA VAL A 197 -0.62 -10.78 25.39
C VAL A 197 0.64 -9.94 25.21
N MET A 198 0.78 -8.84 25.95
CA MET A 198 1.97 -7.99 25.91
C MET A 198 3.21 -8.73 26.41
N ALA A 199 3.11 -9.46 27.52
CA ALA A 199 4.20 -10.26 28.08
C ALA A 199 4.63 -11.39 27.13
N LEU A 200 3.66 -12.10 26.53
CA LEU A 200 3.92 -13.14 25.55
C LEU A 200 4.58 -12.58 24.28
N ARG A 201 4.05 -11.47 23.75
CA ARG A 201 4.64 -10.78 22.60
C ARG A 201 6.06 -10.32 22.92
N HIS A 202 6.28 -9.74 24.10
CA HIS A 202 7.60 -9.31 24.56
C HIS A 202 8.57 -10.48 24.65
N LEU A 203 8.15 -11.61 25.23
CA LEU A 203 8.96 -12.83 25.32
C LEU A 203 9.36 -13.32 23.91
N VAL A 204 8.42 -13.38 22.98
CA VAL A 204 8.69 -13.78 21.59
C VAL A 204 9.65 -12.79 20.90
N THR A 205 9.42 -11.48 21.04
CA THR A 205 10.26 -10.48 20.35
C THR A 205 11.66 -10.35 20.93
N VAL A 206 11.82 -10.53 22.24
CA VAL A 206 13.13 -10.33 22.92
C VAL A 206 13.95 -11.61 22.95
N TRP A 207 13.32 -12.78 23.07
CA TRP A 207 14.05 -14.04 23.20
C TRP A 207 14.02 -14.86 21.92
N VAL A 208 12.84 -15.07 21.34
CA VAL A 208 12.68 -16.00 20.21
C VAL A 208 13.17 -15.38 18.90
N TYR A 209 12.75 -14.16 18.59
CA TYR A 209 13.12 -13.48 17.34
C TYR A 209 14.63 -13.30 17.11
N PRO A 210 15.45 -12.85 18.10
CA PRO A 210 16.89 -12.71 17.87
C PRO A 210 17.60 -14.07 17.73
N ILE A 211 17.12 -15.12 18.40
CA ILE A 211 17.68 -16.46 18.26
C ILE A 211 17.41 -16.99 16.86
N ILE A 212 16.16 -16.92 16.40
CA ILE A 212 15.77 -17.36 15.05
C ILE A 212 16.56 -16.59 13.98
N THR A 213 16.65 -15.27 14.09
CA THR A 213 17.36 -14.45 13.10
C THR A 213 18.86 -14.73 13.09
N ARG A 214 19.50 -14.95 14.24
CA ARG A 214 20.91 -15.37 14.32
C ARG A 214 21.14 -16.73 13.67
N ILE A 215 20.30 -17.72 13.99
CA ILE A 215 20.38 -19.06 13.37
C ILE A 215 20.21 -18.94 11.86
N PHE A 216 19.25 -18.15 11.39
CA PHE A 216 19.03 -17.93 9.97
C PHE A 216 20.23 -17.28 9.28
N VAL A 217 20.82 -16.24 9.88
CA VAL A 217 22.02 -15.57 9.33
C VAL A 217 23.22 -16.52 9.28
N VAL A 218 23.46 -17.30 10.34
CA VAL A 218 24.52 -18.32 10.35
C VAL A 218 24.28 -19.34 9.25
N GLY A 219 23.03 -19.80 9.08
CA GLY A 219 22.65 -20.69 7.99
C GLY A 219 22.94 -20.12 6.60
N LEU A 220 22.61 -18.84 6.37
CA LEU A 220 22.92 -18.16 5.11
C LEU A 220 24.42 -18.04 4.85
N ILE A 221 25.22 -17.74 5.88
CA ILE A 221 26.68 -17.66 5.77
C ILE A 221 27.27 -19.04 5.46
N CYS A 222 26.88 -20.09 6.18
CA CYS A 222 27.32 -21.45 5.90
C CYS A 222 26.97 -21.87 4.48
N HIS A 223 25.74 -21.60 4.03
CA HIS A 223 25.34 -21.87 2.65
C HIS A 223 26.19 -21.08 1.64
N ARG A 224 26.50 -19.80 1.90
CA ARG A 224 27.37 -18.99 1.04
C ARG A 224 28.78 -19.56 0.94
N VAL A 225 29.33 -20.06 2.04
CA VAL A 225 30.65 -20.72 2.05
C VAL A 225 30.61 -22.00 1.21
N VAL A 226 29.59 -22.84 1.40
CA VAL A 226 29.41 -24.06 0.58
C VAL A 226 29.26 -23.72 -0.89
N ALA A 227 28.47 -22.69 -1.22
CA ALA A 227 28.29 -22.21 -2.57
C ALA A 227 29.62 -21.77 -3.20
N GLU A 228 30.43 -21.01 -2.47
CA GLU A 228 31.74 -20.57 -2.95
C GLU A 228 32.69 -21.76 -3.24
N VAL A 229 32.70 -22.77 -2.37
CA VAL A 229 33.49 -24.00 -2.59
C VAL A 229 33.02 -24.73 -3.85
N VAL A 230 31.71 -24.84 -4.06
CA VAL A 230 31.15 -25.49 -5.26
C VAL A 230 31.47 -24.69 -6.52
N LEU A 231 31.39 -23.36 -6.49
CA LEU A 231 31.81 -22.51 -7.61
C LEU A 231 33.28 -22.71 -7.96
N GLN A 232 34.16 -22.77 -6.95
CA GLN A 232 35.60 -23.05 -7.17
C GLN A 232 35.83 -24.41 -7.81
N ILE A 233 35.05 -25.44 -7.43
CA ILE A 233 35.12 -26.76 -8.05
C ILE A 233 34.65 -26.71 -9.51
N LEU A 234 33.56 -25.98 -9.80
CA LEU A 234 33.01 -25.86 -11.15
C LEU A 234 33.91 -25.05 -12.08
N GLU A 235 34.63 -24.07 -11.53
CA GLU A 235 35.61 -23.25 -12.25
C GLU A 235 37.01 -23.88 -12.27
N TRP A 236 37.19 -25.03 -11.63
CA TRP A 236 38.48 -25.70 -11.59
C TRP A 236 38.94 -26.05 -13.01
N ARG A 237 40.16 -25.60 -13.33
CA ARG A 237 40.82 -25.85 -14.61
C ARG A 237 42.03 -26.74 -14.39
N PRO A 238 42.06 -27.98 -14.91
CA PRO A 238 43.21 -28.86 -14.79
C PRO A 238 44.43 -28.38 -15.61
N HIS A 239 44.23 -27.58 -16.66
CA HIS A 239 45.30 -26.94 -17.42
C HIS A 239 44.93 -25.51 -17.86
N PRO A 240 45.90 -24.59 -18.05
CA PRO A 240 45.62 -23.18 -18.41
C PRO A 240 44.84 -22.97 -19.72
N GLY A 241 44.73 -23.99 -20.57
CA GLY A 241 43.97 -23.98 -21.82
C GLY A 241 42.81 -24.97 -21.89
N SER A 242 42.49 -25.70 -20.81
CA SER A 242 41.34 -26.63 -20.79
C SER A 242 40.04 -25.91 -20.43
N ALA A 243 38.93 -26.34 -21.04
CA ALA A 243 37.59 -25.92 -20.67
C ALA A 243 37.31 -26.19 -19.18
N ALA A 244 36.61 -25.27 -18.49
CA ALA A 244 36.22 -25.49 -17.10
C ALA A 244 35.12 -26.55 -17.02
N LEU A 245 34.89 -27.14 -15.84
CA LEU A 245 33.86 -28.19 -15.68
C LEU A 245 32.46 -27.70 -16.12
N LYS A 246 32.18 -26.42 -15.89
CA LYS A 246 30.96 -25.75 -16.35
C LYS A 246 30.82 -25.63 -17.87
N ASP A 247 31.93 -25.58 -18.60
CA ASP A 247 31.92 -25.47 -20.06
C ASP A 247 31.77 -26.84 -20.73
N VAL A 248 32.08 -27.92 -20.01
CA VAL A 248 31.97 -29.31 -20.48
C VAL A 248 30.55 -29.86 -20.36
N SER A 249 29.82 -29.45 -19.31
CA SER A 249 28.46 -29.94 -19.05
C SER A 249 27.45 -28.81 -18.91
N ALA A 250 26.36 -28.90 -19.65
CA ALA A 250 25.20 -28.03 -19.49
C ALA A 250 24.63 -28.10 -18.06
N THR A 251 24.72 -29.24 -17.37
CA THR A 251 24.25 -29.36 -15.98
C THR A 251 25.15 -28.58 -15.02
N ALA A 252 26.46 -28.64 -15.23
CA ALA A 252 27.44 -27.88 -14.44
C ALA A 252 27.27 -26.37 -14.67
N GLN A 253 26.99 -25.97 -15.92
CA GLN A 253 26.65 -24.59 -16.26
C GLN A 253 25.36 -24.12 -15.55
N GLN A 254 24.31 -24.94 -15.53
CA GLN A 254 23.07 -24.59 -14.84
C GLN A 254 23.27 -24.44 -13.33
N VAL A 255 24.03 -25.34 -12.70
CA VAL A 255 24.37 -25.22 -11.28
C VAL A 255 25.17 -23.95 -11.01
N ASP A 256 26.19 -23.63 -11.83
CA ASP A 256 26.97 -22.39 -11.73
C ASP A 256 26.06 -21.14 -11.78
N ILE A 257 25.19 -21.05 -12.79
CA ILE A 257 24.27 -19.92 -12.95
C ILE A 257 23.35 -19.78 -11.73
N ARG A 258 22.76 -20.87 -11.24
CA ARG A 258 21.83 -20.82 -10.10
C ARG A 258 22.54 -20.47 -8.80
N LEU A 259 23.75 -20.97 -8.61
CA LEU A 259 24.53 -20.72 -7.41
C LEU A 259 25.02 -19.27 -7.36
N GLN A 260 25.45 -18.71 -8.50
CA GLN A 260 25.76 -17.28 -8.63
C GLN A 260 24.54 -16.39 -8.35
N GLN A 261 23.37 -16.74 -8.89
CA GLN A 261 22.11 -16.02 -8.61
C GLN A 261 21.80 -15.99 -7.12
N PHE A 262 21.89 -17.13 -6.43
CA PHE A 262 21.67 -17.21 -4.99
C PHE A 262 22.66 -16.34 -4.20
N CYS A 263 23.93 -16.35 -4.60
CA CYS A 263 24.98 -15.56 -3.96
C CYS A 263 24.79 -14.05 -4.14
N TYR A 264 24.13 -13.63 -5.23
CA TYR A 264 23.88 -12.23 -5.54
C TYR A 264 22.59 -11.68 -4.91
N TRP A 265 21.63 -12.53 -4.56
CA TRP A 265 20.35 -12.13 -3.95
C TRP A 265 20.46 -11.28 -2.68
N PRO A 266 21.33 -11.59 -1.68
CA PRO A 266 21.44 -10.77 -0.48
C PRO A 266 21.84 -9.32 -0.79
N ILE A 267 22.76 -9.13 -1.74
CA ILE A 267 23.20 -7.81 -2.19
C ILE A 267 22.07 -7.09 -2.94
N GLN A 268 21.35 -7.78 -3.84
CA GLN A 268 20.19 -7.21 -4.53
C GLN A 268 19.11 -6.77 -3.54
N TYR A 269 18.81 -7.62 -2.54
CA TYR A 269 17.81 -7.33 -1.52
C TYR A 269 18.20 -6.12 -0.66
N LEU A 270 19.46 -6.03 -0.23
CA LEU A 270 19.94 -4.86 0.51
C LEU A 270 19.88 -3.58 -0.32
N THR A 271 20.20 -3.68 -1.61
CA THR A 271 20.13 -2.55 -2.56
C THR A 271 18.70 -2.08 -2.75
N LEU A 272 17.75 -3.00 -2.92
CA LEU A 272 16.32 -2.70 -3.00
C LEU A 272 15.79 -2.07 -1.70
N ARG A 273 16.26 -2.56 -0.54
CA ARG A 273 15.82 -2.06 0.76
C ARG A 273 16.35 -0.65 1.06
N LYS A 274 17.63 -0.37 0.78
CA LYS A 274 18.20 0.97 0.95
C LYS A 274 17.53 2.01 0.06
N ARG A 275 17.14 1.64 -1.16
CA ARG A 275 16.48 2.54 -2.12
C ARG A 275 15.00 2.78 -1.86
N LYS A 276 14.32 1.86 -1.15
CA LYS A 276 12.92 2.04 -0.72
C LYS A 276 12.76 3.25 0.22
N ASP A 277 13.81 3.65 0.92
CA ASP A 277 13.79 4.80 1.83
C ASP A 277 13.94 6.14 1.06
N ASP A 278 14.42 6.11 -0.20
CA ASP A 278 14.56 7.29 -1.09
C ASP A 278 13.38 7.40 -2.06
N TRP A 279 12.39 8.22 -1.67
CA TRP A 279 11.15 8.47 -2.43
C TRP A 279 11.35 8.98 -3.87
N ASP A 280 12.50 9.58 -4.17
CA ASP A 280 12.82 10.16 -5.49
C ASP A 280 13.20 9.09 -6.55
N SER A 281 13.45 7.85 -6.12
CA SER A 281 13.95 6.76 -6.98
C SER A 281 12.88 5.76 -7.45
N VAL A 282 11.60 6.00 -7.14
CA VAL A 282 10.50 5.04 -7.38
C VAL A 282 10.32 4.74 -8.88
N THR A 283 10.54 5.73 -9.75
CA THR A 283 10.34 5.56 -11.21
C THR A 283 11.45 4.75 -11.88
N ASP A 284 12.70 4.91 -11.44
CA ASP A 284 13.88 4.22 -12.02
C ASP A 284 14.17 2.84 -11.38
N SER A 285 13.55 2.54 -10.24
CA SER A 285 13.80 1.30 -9.47
C SER A 285 12.90 0.11 -9.82
N HIS A 286 11.84 0.33 -10.60
CA HIS A 286 10.94 -0.74 -11.06
C HIS A 286 11.64 -1.90 -11.78
N PRO A 287 12.63 -1.68 -12.67
CA PRO A 287 13.31 -2.78 -13.37
C PRO A 287 14.07 -3.73 -12.44
N ASP A 288 14.77 -3.18 -11.42
CA ASP A 288 15.54 -3.97 -10.45
C ASP A 288 14.63 -4.79 -9.53
N TYR A 289 13.50 -4.20 -9.12
CA TYR A 289 12.45 -4.90 -8.36
C TYR A 289 11.89 -6.07 -9.17
N ILE A 290 11.47 -5.81 -10.41
CA ILE A 290 10.90 -6.84 -11.29
C ILE A 290 11.92 -7.97 -11.52
N ARG A 291 13.18 -7.63 -11.77
CA ARG A 291 14.25 -8.61 -12.00
C ARG A 291 14.48 -9.51 -10.79
N PHE A 292 14.52 -8.94 -9.58
CA PHE A 292 14.72 -9.70 -8.34
C PHE A 292 13.59 -10.70 -8.11
N TYR A 293 12.33 -10.26 -8.15
CA TYR A 293 11.19 -11.14 -7.90
C TYR A 293 10.98 -12.18 -9.01
N ASN A 294 11.26 -11.83 -10.27
CA ASN A 294 11.22 -12.79 -11.37
C ASN A 294 12.30 -13.87 -11.22
N SER A 295 13.52 -13.50 -10.81
CA SER A 295 14.58 -14.45 -10.50
C SER A 295 14.18 -15.40 -9.36
N LEU A 296 13.61 -14.85 -8.28
CA LEU A 296 13.14 -15.64 -7.14
C LEU A 296 12.02 -16.61 -7.55
N TRP A 297 11.07 -16.14 -8.36
CA TRP A 297 9.96 -16.94 -8.88
C TRP A 297 10.43 -18.14 -9.71
N LEU A 298 11.36 -17.91 -10.64
CA LEU A 298 11.90 -18.97 -11.50
C LEU A 298 12.61 -20.04 -10.68
N VAL A 299 13.44 -19.65 -9.70
CA VAL A 299 14.13 -20.63 -8.84
C VAL A 299 13.15 -21.37 -7.94
N ALA A 300 12.14 -20.70 -7.40
CA ALA A 300 11.10 -21.37 -6.60
C ALA A 300 10.36 -22.44 -7.42
N ASN A 301 10.03 -22.16 -8.68
CA ASN A 301 9.40 -23.14 -9.57
C ASN A 301 10.32 -24.32 -9.86
N ASP A 302 11.59 -24.08 -10.16
CA ASP A 302 12.57 -25.14 -10.42
C ASP A 302 12.68 -26.09 -9.21
N VAL A 303 12.70 -25.55 -7.99
CA VAL A 303 12.72 -26.33 -6.75
C VAL A 303 11.43 -27.14 -6.57
N ILE A 304 10.26 -26.52 -6.78
CA ILE A 304 8.97 -27.21 -6.62
C ILE A 304 8.81 -28.34 -7.65
N ILE A 305 9.11 -28.07 -8.92
CA ILE A 305 9.05 -29.06 -9.99
C ILE A 305 10.09 -30.16 -9.73
N GLY A 306 11.29 -29.80 -9.30
CA GLY A 306 12.34 -30.76 -8.95
C GLY A 306 11.93 -31.72 -7.83
N ILE A 307 11.31 -31.20 -6.76
CA ILE A 307 10.80 -32.02 -5.65
C ILE A 307 9.65 -32.91 -6.13
N ALA A 308 8.71 -32.37 -6.92
CA ALA A 308 7.58 -33.12 -7.43
C ALA A 308 8.02 -34.28 -8.34
N LEU A 309 8.92 -33.99 -9.29
CA LEU A 309 9.48 -34.96 -10.23
C LEU A 309 10.38 -35.98 -9.52
N GLY A 310 11.20 -35.54 -8.57
CA GLY A 310 12.04 -36.42 -7.76
C GLY A 310 11.20 -37.41 -6.95
N SER A 311 10.17 -36.92 -6.26
CA SER A 311 9.21 -37.77 -5.55
C SER A 311 8.53 -38.76 -6.50
N TYR A 312 8.10 -38.29 -7.68
CA TYR A 312 7.46 -39.15 -8.68
C TYR A 312 8.37 -40.29 -9.15
N ILE A 313 9.65 -40.00 -9.43
CA ILE A 313 10.62 -41.01 -9.87
C ILE A 313 10.87 -42.03 -8.75
N ILE A 314 11.05 -41.58 -7.50
CA ILE A 314 11.28 -42.47 -6.35
C ILE A 314 10.07 -43.38 -6.14
N ASP A 315 8.86 -42.83 -6.22
CA ASP A 315 7.62 -43.58 -6.01
C ASP A 315 7.35 -44.63 -7.09
N ASN A 316 7.84 -44.40 -8.32
CA ASN A 316 7.66 -45.30 -9.46
C ASN A 316 8.99 -45.92 -9.90
N ALA A 317 9.96 -46.04 -8.99
CA ALA A 317 11.34 -46.39 -9.33
C ALA A 317 11.46 -47.70 -10.11
N SER A 318 10.69 -48.73 -9.76
CA SER A 318 10.71 -50.01 -10.48
C SER A 318 10.23 -49.90 -11.92
N TRP A 319 9.15 -49.13 -12.15
CA TRP A 319 8.62 -48.88 -13.49
C TRP A 319 9.59 -48.01 -14.31
N VAL A 320 10.12 -46.94 -13.71
CA VAL A 320 11.10 -46.07 -14.36
C VAL A 320 12.37 -46.86 -14.71
N ALA A 321 12.87 -47.70 -13.81
CA ALA A 321 14.02 -48.56 -14.04
C ALA A 321 13.77 -49.55 -15.19
N LEU A 322 12.59 -50.15 -15.28
CA LEU A 322 12.23 -51.04 -16.38
C LEU A 322 12.20 -50.29 -17.72
N GLN A 323 11.65 -49.08 -17.76
CA GLN A 323 11.63 -48.26 -18.99
C GLN A 323 13.03 -47.81 -19.40
N ILE A 324 13.84 -47.37 -18.44
CA ILE A 324 15.24 -47.01 -18.69
C ILE A 324 16.01 -48.23 -19.21
N ASN A 325 15.82 -49.40 -18.60
CA ASN A 325 16.48 -50.63 -19.05
C ASN A 325 16.05 -51.01 -20.47
N ARG A 326 14.75 -50.96 -20.79
CA ARG A 326 14.27 -51.21 -22.16
C ARG A 326 14.84 -50.22 -23.17
N ALA A 327 14.88 -48.93 -22.83
CA ALA A 327 15.44 -47.91 -23.71
C ALA A 327 16.95 -48.12 -23.92
N LEU A 328 17.71 -48.37 -22.85
CA LEU A 328 19.13 -48.66 -22.93
C LEU A 328 19.40 -49.93 -23.72
N SER A 329 18.78 -51.05 -23.39
CA SER A 329 18.95 -52.31 -24.13
C SER A 329 18.59 -52.17 -25.61
N GLY A 330 17.51 -51.46 -25.95
CA GLY A 330 17.16 -51.20 -27.35
C GLY A 330 18.21 -50.37 -28.09
N TRP A 331 18.80 -49.36 -27.44
CA TRP A 331 19.83 -48.53 -28.07
C TRP A 331 21.21 -49.20 -28.10
N THR A 332 21.62 -49.87 -27.02
CA THR A 332 22.98 -50.39 -26.85
C THR A 332 23.16 -51.84 -27.28
N VAL A 333 22.11 -52.66 -27.27
CA VAL A 333 22.19 -54.08 -27.69
C VAL A 333 21.58 -54.20 -29.08
N GLU A 334 20.27 -53.98 -29.20
CA GLU A 334 19.54 -54.18 -30.46
C GLU A 334 20.01 -53.21 -31.56
N GLY A 335 20.24 -51.94 -31.20
CA GLY A 335 20.77 -50.93 -32.13
C GLY A 335 22.18 -51.24 -32.63
N LEU A 336 23.06 -51.75 -31.76
CA LEU A 336 24.43 -52.12 -32.10
C LEU A 336 24.47 -53.39 -32.96
N GLN A 337 23.69 -54.43 -32.60
CA GLN A 337 23.51 -55.62 -33.43
C GLN A 337 22.99 -55.26 -34.82
N SER A 338 21.95 -54.41 -34.89
CA SER A 338 21.38 -53.94 -36.16
C SER A 338 22.39 -53.17 -37.00
N MET A 339 23.23 -52.34 -36.38
CA MET A 339 24.29 -51.61 -37.06
C MET A 339 25.39 -52.54 -37.60
N ILE A 340 25.77 -53.58 -36.85
CA ILE A 340 26.76 -54.57 -37.30
C ILE A 340 26.22 -55.40 -38.47
N LEU A 341 24.97 -55.87 -38.37
CA LEU A 341 24.29 -56.58 -39.46
C LEU A 341 24.18 -55.72 -40.72
N TRP A 342 23.83 -54.44 -40.56
CA TRP A 342 23.82 -53.48 -41.66
C TRP A 342 25.21 -53.27 -42.28
N LEU A 343 26.27 -53.28 -41.46
CA LEU A 343 27.66 -53.10 -41.92
C LEU A 343 28.20 -54.34 -42.66
N MET A 344 27.67 -55.54 -42.40
CA MET A 344 28.08 -56.77 -43.08
C MET A 344 27.54 -56.88 -44.52
N ASP A 345 26.35 -56.34 -44.79
CA ASP A 345 25.58 -56.66 -46.00
C ASP A 345 25.89 -55.76 -47.20
N TRP A 346 26.24 -54.47 -46.97
CA TRP A 346 26.92 -53.49 -47.86
C TRP A 346 26.57 -52.04 -47.43
N PRO A 347 27.24 -51.48 -46.42
CA PRO A 347 26.89 -50.19 -45.85
C PRO A 347 27.15 -49.07 -46.85
N ALA A 348 26.12 -48.29 -47.18
CA ALA A 348 26.20 -47.11 -48.04
C ALA A 348 26.93 -47.35 -49.40
N GLY A 349 26.92 -48.58 -49.92
CA GLY A 349 27.58 -48.95 -51.18
C GLY A 349 29.11 -49.14 -51.10
N LEU A 350 29.69 -49.21 -49.90
CA LEU A 350 31.10 -49.54 -49.71
C LEU A 350 31.34 -51.05 -49.85
N LYS A 351 32.21 -51.42 -50.79
CA LYS A 351 32.60 -52.83 -51.00
C LYS A 351 33.63 -53.25 -49.95
N LEU A 352 33.14 -53.83 -48.86
CA LEU A 352 33.96 -54.47 -47.84
C LEU A 352 34.40 -55.88 -48.30
N ASN A 353 35.43 -56.42 -47.67
CA ASN A 353 35.80 -57.82 -47.87
C ASN A 353 34.80 -58.70 -47.11
N ASN A 354 33.93 -59.38 -47.84
CA ASN A 354 32.82 -60.17 -47.29
C ASN A 354 33.26 -61.18 -46.22
N GLU A 355 34.38 -61.88 -46.44
CA GLU A 355 34.89 -62.90 -45.50
C GLU A 355 35.36 -62.26 -44.18
N LEU A 356 36.06 -61.11 -44.28
CA LEU A 356 36.55 -60.40 -43.11
C LEU A 356 35.40 -59.71 -42.35
N ALA A 357 34.43 -59.15 -43.08
CA ALA A 357 33.25 -58.51 -42.50
C ALA A 357 32.38 -59.53 -41.75
N ALA A 358 32.19 -60.72 -42.33
CA ALA A 358 31.47 -61.81 -41.68
C ALA A 358 32.19 -62.28 -40.41
N PHE A 359 33.50 -62.55 -40.48
CA PHE A 359 34.26 -62.97 -39.31
C PHE A 359 34.22 -61.95 -38.16
N LEU A 360 34.42 -60.66 -38.47
CA LEU A 360 34.44 -59.60 -37.47
C LEU A 360 33.04 -59.30 -36.93
N GLY A 361 32.02 -59.36 -37.79
CA GLY A 361 30.62 -59.20 -37.40
C GLY A 361 30.16 -60.29 -36.44
N ASP A 362 30.43 -61.56 -36.77
CA ASP A 362 30.11 -62.71 -35.90
C ASP A 362 30.83 -62.61 -34.55
N LEU A 363 32.10 -62.18 -34.53
CA LEU A 363 32.85 -61.94 -33.30
C LEU A 363 32.20 -60.87 -32.42
N PHE A 364 31.82 -59.72 -33.00
CA PHE A 364 31.22 -58.63 -32.24
C PHE A 364 29.78 -58.94 -31.80
N LEU A 365 28.99 -59.63 -32.62
CA LEU A 365 27.66 -60.11 -32.24
C LEU A 365 27.77 -61.07 -31.04
N TRP A 366 28.72 -62.00 -31.08
CA TRP A 366 28.98 -62.91 -29.96
C TRP A 366 29.36 -62.17 -28.67
N VAL A 367 30.22 -61.14 -28.76
CA VAL A 367 30.59 -60.33 -27.59
C VAL A 367 29.39 -59.56 -27.03
N ILE A 368 28.53 -59.01 -27.89
CA ILE A 368 27.33 -58.28 -27.49
C ILE A 368 26.33 -59.22 -26.81
N ASP A 369 26.10 -60.42 -27.36
CA ASP A 369 25.20 -61.41 -26.78
C ASP A 369 25.69 -61.86 -25.41
N TYR A 370 26.99 -62.13 -25.28
CA TYR A 370 27.61 -62.47 -24.00
C TYR A 370 27.45 -61.33 -22.96
N TRP A 371 27.60 -60.07 -23.37
CA TRP A 371 27.46 -58.92 -22.48
C TRP A 371 26.00 -58.64 -22.12
N ALA A 372 25.07 -58.91 -23.03
CA ALA A 372 23.63 -58.81 -22.81
C ALA A 372 23.07 -59.96 -21.93
N GLY A 373 23.87 -61.02 -21.72
CA GLY A 373 23.46 -62.20 -20.96
C GLY A 373 22.44 -63.06 -21.69
N LEU A 374 22.49 -63.06 -23.03
CA LEU A 374 21.61 -63.83 -23.94
C LEU A 374 22.20 -65.21 -24.29
#